data_AF-A0A1A8U341-F1
#
_entry.id   AF-A0A1A8U341-F1
#
_cell.length_a   1.000
_cell.length_b   1.000
_cell.length_c   1.000
_cell.angle_alpha   90.00
_cell.angle_beta   90.00
_cell.angle_gamma   90.00
#
_symmetry.space_group_name_H-M   'P 1'
#
loop_
_entity.id
_entity.type
_entity.pdbx_description
1 polymer ?
#
loop_
_entity_poly.entity_id
_entity_poly.type
_entity_poly.pdbx_seq_one_letter_code
_entity_poly.pdbx_strand_id
1 'polypeptide(L)'
;GPMAQHIDQPNKLEREKTFKLLDIPTFLNALQNNLQGKGQMPSYQIELCFGEEYPDPIVPKTRKLIMAQVVPLFAVELMRRLNLGQSQEKRLNLSSNSAGKMTLEG
;
A
#
# COMPACT_ATOMS: atom_id res chain seq x y z
N GLY A 1 3.89 -3.29 -5.20
CA GLY A 1 4.60 -3.48 -3.91
C GLY A 1 5.98 -2.85 -3.98
N PRO A 2 6.78 -2.85 -2.89
CA PRO A 2 8.08 -2.16 -2.84
C PRO A 2 9.09 -2.61 -3.90
N MET A 3 9.00 -3.86 -4.36
CA MET A 3 9.87 -4.43 -5.39
C MET A 3 9.25 -4.38 -6.81
N ALA A 4 8.21 -3.58 -7.01
CA ALA A 4 7.62 -3.39 -8.34
C ALA A 4 8.66 -2.77 -9.28
N GLN A 5 8.72 -3.26 -10.51
CA GLN A 5 9.63 -2.74 -11.53
C GLN A 5 9.17 -1.35 -12.01
N HIS A 6 7.85 -1.13 -12.02
CA HIS A 6 7.24 0.10 -12.49
C HIS A 6 6.34 0.71 -11.41
N ILE A 7 6.22 2.03 -11.41
CA ILE A 7 5.44 2.77 -10.41
C ILE A 7 4.18 3.38 -11.03
N ASP A 8 4.21 3.61 -12.34
CA ASP A 8 3.26 4.39 -13.14
C ASP A 8 2.60 3.58 -14.27
N GLN A 9 3.01 2.34 -14.47
CA GLN A 9 2.41 1.42 -15.44
C GLN A 9 2.17 0.03 -14.83
N PRO A 10 1.33 -0.80 -15.46
CA PRO A 10 0.95 -2.11 -14.90
C PRO A 10 2.14 -3.03 -14.64
N ASN A 11 2.11 -3.72 -13.49
CA ASN A 11 3.12 -4.72 -13.12
C ASN A 11 2.50 -6.13 -13.13
N LYS A 12 2.20 -6.65 -14.32
CA LYS A 12 1.60 -7.98 -14.45
C LYS A 12 2.56 -9.06 -13.91
N LEU A 13 2.05 -9.90 -13.02
CA LEU A 13 2.76 -11.08 -12.54
C LEU A 13 2.51 -12.21 -13.53
N GLU A 14 3.58 -12.68 -14.17
CA GLU A 14 3.50 -13.78 -15.13
C GLU A 14 3.20 -15.11 -14.43
N ARG A 15 2.41 -15.94 -15.10
CA ARG A 15 2.07 -17.27 -14.62
C ARG A 15 3.35 -18.11 -14.48
N GLU A 16 3.36 -18.98 -13.47
CA GLU A 16 4.46 -19.94 -13.22
C GLU A 16 5.83 -19.29 -12.97
N LYS A 17 5.86 -17.99 -12.62
CA LYS A 17 7.07 -17.27 -12.24
C LYS A 17 6.97 -16.73 -10.82
N THR A 18 8.04 -16.91 -10.05
CA THR A 18 8.16 -16.33 -8.71
C THR A 18 8.65 -14.89 -8.82
N PHE A 19 7.97 -13.99 -8.11
CA PHE A 19 8.33 -12.59 -8.02
C PHE A 19 8.62 -12.22 -6.57
N LYS A 20 9.71 -11.51 -6.33
CA LYS A 20 9.98 -10.91 -5.04
C LYS A 20 9.13 -9.65 -4.92
N LEU A 21 8.18 -9.61 -3.98
CA LEU A 21 7.29 -8.44 -3.77
C LEU A 21 7.80 -7.53 -2.64
N LEU A 22 8.61 -8.07 -1.75
CA LEU A 22 9.31 -7.39 -0.66
C LEU A 22 10.69 -8.03 -0.47
N ASP A 23 11.71 -7.19 -0.27
CA ASP A 23 13.06 -7.62 0.09
C ASP A 23 13.39 -7.11 1.50
N ILE A 24 13.58 -8.04 2.44
CA ILE A 24 13.78 -7.71 3.86
C ILE A 24 15.07 -6.89 4.08
N PRO A 25 16.24 -7.26 3.51
CA PRO A 25 17.44 -6.45 3.63
C PRO A 25 17.25 -5.02 3.11
N THR A 26 16.63 -4.86 1.94
CA THR A 26 16.32 -3.54 1.37
C THR A 26 15.40 -2.73 2.29
N PHE A 27 14.35 -3.35 2.83
CA PHE A 27 13.44 -2.72 3.79
C PHE A 27 14.16 -2.24 5.06
N LEU A 28 15.00 -3.10 5.67
CA LEU A 28 15.73 -2.76 6.89
C LEU A 28 16.77 -1.65 6.66
N ASN A 29 17.47 -1.67 5.53
CA ASN A 29 18.41 -0.61 5.17
C ASN A 29 17.69 0.74 5.00
N ALA A 30 16.57 0.76 4.26
CA ALA A 30 15.76 1.97 4.10
C ALA A 30 15.22 2.47 5.45
N LEU A 31 14.79 1.56 6.34
CA LEU A 31 14.35 1.91 7.69
C LEU A 31 15.47 2.54 8.52
N GLN A 32 16.67 1.95 8.49
CA GLN A 32 17.84 2.47 9.20
C GLN A 32 18.22 3.87 8.71
N ASN A 33 18.21 4.08 7.39
CA ASN A 33 18.45 5.41 6.82
C ASN A 33 17.39 6.39 7.32
N ASN A 34 16.11 6.03 7.28
CA ASN A 34 15.02 6.90 7.73
C ASN A 34 15.16 7.30 9.20
N LEU A 35 15.54 6.36 10.08
CA LEU A 35 15.82 6.62 11.50
C LEU A 35 16.99 7.59 11.73
N GLN A 36 17.95 7.65 10.80
CA GLN A 36 19.06 8.60 10.83
C GLN A 36 18.69 9.97 10.23
N GLY A 37 17.42 10.20 9.91
CA GLY A 37 16.97 11.41 9.21
C GLY A 37 17.37 11.44 7.73
N LYS A 38 17.74 10.30 7.15
CA LYS A 38 18.16 10.17 5.75
C LYS A 38 17.11 9.39 4.96
N GLY A 39 16.61 9.94 3.86
CA GLY A 39 15.68 9.23 2.99
C GLY A 39 14.29 9.02 3.59
N GLN A 40 13.47 8.27 2.86
CA GLN A 40 12.03 8.15 3.10
C GLN A 40 11.68 6.92 3.92
N MET A 41 10.49 6.95 4.54
CA MET A 41 9.91 5.80 5.22
C MET A 41 9.76 4.63 4.26
N PRO A 42 10.27 3.42 4.57
CA PRO A 42 10.08 2.28 3.69
C PRO A 42 8.61 1.85 3.65
N SER A 43 8.11 1.62 2.44
CA SER A 43 6.84 0.93 2.24
C SER A 43 7.03 -0.58 2.42
N TYR A 44 6.03 -1.23 2.99
CA TYR A 44 5.94 -2.68 3.14
C TYR A 44 4.60 -3.25 2.63
N GLN A 45 3.68 -2.38 2.21
CA GLN A 45 2.37 -2.78 1.72
C GLN A 45 2.46 -3.32 0.30
N ILE A 46 1.87 -4.49 0.08
CA ILE A 46 1.75 -5.12 -1.23
C ILE A 46 0.28 -5.08 -1.63
N GLU A 47 0.03 -4.74 -2.89
CA GLU A 47 -1.31 -4.69 -3.47
C GLU A 47 -1.32 -5.56 -4.72
N LEU A 48 -2.34 -6.39 -4.83
CA LEU A 48 -2.58 -7.26 -5.96
C LEU A 48 -3.96 -6.95 -6.53
N CYS A 49 -4.02 -6.73 -7.83
CA CYS A 49 -5.26 -6.50 -8.58
C CYS A 49 -5.54 -7.73 -9.43
N PHE A 50 -6.77 -8.25 -9.37
CA PHE A 50 -7.16 -9.46 -10.08
C PHE A 50 -8.16 -9.13 -11.19
N GLY A 51 -7.85 -9.54 -12.41
CA GLY A 51 -8.72 -9.36 -13.58
C GLY A 51 -8.63 -7.99 -14.26
N GLU A 52 -7.83 -7.07 -13.72
CA GLU A 52 -7.62 -5.72 -14.28
C GLU A 52 -6.15 -5.30 -14.16
N GLU A 53 -5.73 -4.36 -15.01
CA GLU A 53 -4.40 -3.75 -14.95
C GLU A 53 -4.24 -2.89 -13.69
N TYR A 54 -3.03 -2.90 -13.10
CA TYR A 54 -2.69 -2.08 -11.94
C TYR A 54 -1.17 -1.89 -11.79
N PRO A 55 -0.69 -0.67 -11.43
CA PRO A 55 -1.43 0.58 -11.42
C PRO A 55 -1.93 0.94 -12.82
N ASP A 56 -3.08 1.61 -12.86
CA ASP A 56 -3.74 2.04 -14.09
C ASP A 56 -3.81 3.57 -14.07
N PRO A 57 -3.29 4.27 -15.11
CA PRO A 57 -3.25 5.72 -15.12
C PRO A 57 -4.63 6.37 -15.29
N ILE A 58 -5.63 5.63 -15.76
CA ILE A 58 -6.98 6.13 -16.04
C ILE A 58 -7.96 5.69 -14.95
N VAL A 59 -7.89 4.41 -14.53
CA VAL A 59 -8.83 3.83 -13.57
C VAL A 59 -8.26 3.90 -12.15
N PRO A 60 -8.85 4.70 -11.23
CA PRO A 60 -8.36 4.81 -9.87
C PRO A 60 -8.58 3.50 -9.09
N LYS A 61 -7.71 3.24 -8.09
CA LYS A 61 -7.77 2.07 -7.21
C LYS A 61 -9.17 1.78 -6.63
N THR A 62 -9.93 2.81 -6.27
CA THR A 62 -11.26 2.67 -5.66
C THR A 62 -12.33 2.10 -6.59
N ARG A 63 -12.05 2.02 -7.89
CA ARG A 63 -12.95 1.44 -8.91
C ARG A 63 -12.52 0.05 -9.37
N LYS A 64 -11.38 -0.46 -8.88
CA LYS A 64 -10.93 -1.82 -9.19
C LYS A 64 -11.85 -2.83 -8.51
N LEU A 65 -12.17 -3.90 -9.23
CA LEU A 65 -13.15 -4.91 -8.84
C LEU A 65 -12.64 -5.76 -7.67
N ILE A 66 -11.43 -6.31 -7.80
CA ILE A 66 -10.84 -7.21 -6.81
C ILE A 66 -9.43 -6.77 -6.48
N MET A 67 -9.28 -6.22 -5.27
CA MET A 67 -7.99 -5.81 -4.70
C MET A 67 -7.69 -6.64 -3.45
N ALA A 68 -6.52 -7.27 -3.42
CA ALA A 68 -5.97 -7.86 -2.21
C ALA A 68 -4.82 -7.01 -1.69
N GLN A 69 -4.85 -6.71 -0.39
CA GLN A 69 -3.74 -6.08 0.31
C GLN A 69 -3.03 -7.13 1.16
N VAL A 70 -1.71 -7.20 1.03
CA VAL A 70 -0.86 -8.05 1.84
C VAL A 70 0.06 -7.17 2.67
N VAL A 71 0.00 -7.33 3.98
CA VAL A 71 0.80 -6.58 4.95
C VAL A 71 1.61 -7.56 5.80
N PRO A 72 2.95 -7.55 5.71
CA PRO A 72 3.79 -8.38 6.56
C PRO A 72 3.74 -7.92 8.01
N LEU A 73 3.27 -8.78 8.91
CA LEU A 73 3.08 -8.42 10.32
C LEU A 73 4.37 -8.01 11.04
N PHE A 74 5.52 -8.56 10.64
CA PHE A 74 6.81 -8.16 11.20
C PHE A 74 7.10 -6.67 10.93
N ALA A 75 6.73 -6.16 9.75
CA ALA A 75 6.97 -4.78 9.36
C ALA A 75 6.06 -3.86 10.17
N VAL A 76 4.77 -4.22 10.32
CA VAL A 76 3.82 -3.49 11.16
C VAL A 76 4.33 -3.37 12.60
N GLU A 77 4.75 -4.50 13.18
CA GLU A 77 5.23 -4.52 14.56
C GLU A 77 6.52 -3.71 14.74
N LEU A 78 7.44 -3.80 13.77
CA LEU A 78 8.68 -3.01 13.81
C LEU A 78 8.38 -1.51 13.72
N MET A 79 7.50 -1.11 12.81
CA MET A 79 7.08 0.28 12.62
C MET A 79 6.38 0.83 13.87
N ARG A 80 5.49 0.03 14.48
CA ARG A 80 4.81 0.35 15.73
C ARG A 80 5.81 0.55 16.88
N ARG A 81 6.78 -0.37 17.05
CA ARG A 81 7.80 -0.29 18.12
C ARG A 81 8.70 0.94 17.99
N LEU A 82 8.97 1.36 16.76
CA LEU A 82 9.76 2.55 16.49
C LEU A 82 8.92 3.84 16.53
N ASN A 83 7.62 3.74 16.86
CA ASN A 83 6.63 4.83 16.79
C ASN A 83 6.53 5.50 15.40
N LEU A 84 6.93 4.78 14.35
CA LEU A 84 6.92 5.22 12.97
C LEU A 84 5.61 4.75 12.31
N GLY A 85 4.50 5.45 12.49
CA GLY A 85 3.25 4.94 11.91
C GLY A 85 1.93 5.64 12.17
N GLN A 86 1.87 6.73 12.94
CA GLN A 86 0.57 7.34 13.31
C GLN A 86 -0.19 8.03 12.16
N SER A 87 0.29 7.99 10.92
CA SER A 87 -0.28 8.78 9.81
C SER A 87 -1.19 8.02 8.84
N GLN A 88 -1.20 6.67 8.78
CA GLN A 88 -2.00 5.93 7.79
C GLN A 88 -3.29 5.29 8.33
N GLU A 89 -3.36 4.85 9.59
CA GLU A 89 -4.62 4.32 10.17
C GLU A 89 -5.75 5.35 10.17
N LYS A 90 -5.41 6.65 10.26
CA LYS A 90 -6.40 7.72 10.21
C LYS A 90 -7.10 7.84 8.85
N ARG A 91 -6.50 7.39 7.73
CA ARG A 91 -7.08 7.56 6.39
C ARG A 91 -8.15 6.53 6.04
N LEU A 92 -8.07 5.31 6.58
CA LEU A 92 -9.08 4.27 6.36
C LEU A 92 -10.39 4.56 7.12
N ASN A 93 -10.30 5.26 8.26
CA ASN A 93 -11.48 5.63 9.06
C ASN A 93 -12.25 6.86 8.52
N LEU A 94 -11.69 7.63 7.58
CA LEU A 94 -12.42 8.74 6.93
C LEU A 94 -13.24 8.29 5.70
N SER A 95 -13.08 7.05 5.23
CA SER A 95 -13.82 6.55 4.06
C SER A 95 -15.21 6.00 4.40
N SER A 96 -15.54 5.81 5.67
CA SER A 96 -16.74 5.04 6.08
C SER A 96 -17.95 5.90 6.48
N ASN A 97 -17.82 7.23 6.52
CA ASN A 97 -18.89 8.14 6.98
C ASN A 97 -19.30 9.18 5.92
N SER A 98 -19.78 8.74 4.75
CA SER A 98 -20.51 9.62 3.82
C SER A 98 -21.70 8.94 3.13
N ALA A 99 -22.39 8.04 3.83
CA ALA A 99 -23.71 7.58 3.42
C ALA A 99 -24.77 8.18 4.36
N GLY A 100 -25.61 9.07 3.82
CA GLY A 100 -26.92 9.39 4.41
C GLY A 100 -27.04 10.78 5.05
N LYS A 101 -27.24 11.81 4.23
CA LYS A 101 -28.20 12.87 4.57
C LYS A 101 -29.12 13.09 3.37
N MET A 102 -30.29 12.44 3.42
CA MET A 102 -31.47 12.91 2.70
C MET A 102 -31.82 14.28 3.29
N THR A 103 -31.74 15.33 2.48
CA THR A 103 -32.40 16.60 2.78
C THR A 103 -33.85 16.48 2.34
N LEU A 104 -34.73 16.21 3.31
CA LEU A 104 -36.10 16.70 3.31
C LEU A 104 -36.11 18.08 4.00
N GLU A 105 -37.19 18.84 3.79
CA GLU A 105 -37.49 20.23 4.23
C GLU A 105 -37.14 21.28 3.15
N GLY A 106 -38.07 22.06 2.59
CA GLY A 106 -39.52 22.22 2.75
C GLY A 106 -40.05 23.10 1.62
#